data_AF-A0A1V8TV23-F1
#
_entry.id   AF-A0A1V8TV23-F1
#
_cell.length_a   1.000
_cell.length_b   1.000
_cell.length_c   1.000
_cell.angle_alpha   90.00
_cell.angle_beta   90.00
_cell.angle_gamma   90.00
#
_symmetry.space_group_name_H-M   'P 1'
#
loop_
_entity.id
_entity.type
_entity.pdbx_description
1 polymer ?
#
loop_
_entity_poly.entity_id
_entity_poly.type
_entity_poly.pdbx_seq_one_letter_code
_entity_poly.pdbx_strand_id
1 'polypeptide(L)'
;MHNSIILTAFTLITSTIAQTTTSTFTDDNGITFWNSAWDTTIGDGDATFGMALPPATETSLVAEYIGRLVIPIPSSGTWFGVSHASMMTGALLLIAWPNGDDVVTNLRYATGYVAPEEYAGNATVTTISSSVNDTYFEVTYRCQGCWSWDQDGAADARLPATTASAQQLIGWAQATSAPANPSEKDSSIQQHADSAANIFAVNVASARNTAYTDWITKTASSYPSATAAPSSIGAPFSNGTATATATATSGLTTATPTAVASCAANSSALSATYDYIIVGSGAGGIPLAAKLATSGDSVLLIERGPPSSGRWGGTLKPDWLVGTNLTRFDVPGLDNEIWADS
;
A
#
# COMPACT_ATOMS: atom_id res chain seq x y z
N MET A 1 50.60 -23.69 -41.79
CA MET A 1 50.39 -22.89 -40.57
C MET A 1 49.11 -22.10 -40.78
N HIS A 2 47.98 -22.61 -40.32
CA HIS A 2 46.67 -21.97 -40.43
C HIS A 2 46.32 -21.37 -39.06
N ASN A 3 46.30 -20.05 -38.96
CA ASN A 3 45.86 -19.35 -37.75
C ASN A 3 44.35 -19.17 -37.80
N SER A 4 43.62 -19.93 -36.98
CA SER A 4 42.20 -19.71 -36.72
C SER A 4 42.02 -18.50 -35.81
N ILE A 5 41.28 -17.51 -36.29
CA ILE A 5 40.76 -16.39 -35.49
C ILE A 5 39.46 -16.86 -34.85
N ILE A 6 39.46 -17.06 -33.53
CA ILE A 6 38.25 -17.29 -32.75
C ILE A 6 37.70 -15.92 -32.35
N LEU A 7 36.57 -15.53 -32.95
CA LEU A 7 35.80 -14.35 -32.57
C LEU A 7 34.77 -14.77 -31.50
N THR A 8 35.09 -14.58 -30.23
CA THR A 8 34.12 -14.75 -29.13
C THR A 8 33.14 -13.58 -29.12
N ALA A 9 31.89 -13.84 -29.51
CA ALA A 9 30.78 -12.91 -29.34
C ALA A 9 30.43 -12.82 -27.84
N PHE A 10 30.66 -11.66 -27.24
CA PHE A 10 30.24 -11.35 -25.88
C PHE A 10 28.76 -10.92 -25.94
N THR A 11 27.85 -11.82 -25.57
CA THR A 11 26.43 -11.46 -25.38
C THR A 11 26.31 -10.63 -24.12
N LEU A 12 26.07 -9.31 -24.30
CA LEU A 12 25.68 -8.42 -23.21
C LEU A 12 24.26 -8.81 -22.77
N ILE A 13 24.14 -9.53 -21.65
CA ILE A 13 22.84 -9.75 -21.01
C ILE A 13 22.47 -8.41 -20.36
N THR A 14 21.64 -7.63 -21.04
CA THR A 14 20.96 -6.48 -20.42
C THR A 14 19.96 -7.03 -19.41
N SER A 15 20.31 -7.00 -18.13
CA SER A 15 19.34 -7.14 -17.06
C SER A 15 18.35 -5.98 -17.16
N THR A 16 17.13 -6.26 -17.63
CA THR A 16 16.00 -5.33 -17.54
C THR A 16 15.67 -5.16 -16.07
N ILE A 17 15.99 -3.99 -15.52
CA ILE A 17 15.44 -3.57 -14.24
C ILE A 17 13.95 -3.32 -14.51
N ALA A 18 13.06 -4.02 -13.80
CA ALA A 18 11.63 -3.71 -13.84
C ALA A 18 11.44 -2.24 -13.47
N GLN A 19 11.08 -1.41 -14.45
CA GLN A 19 11.03 0.04 -14.29
C GLN A 19 9.60 0.43 -13.94
N THR A 20 9.37 0.91 -12.72
CA THR A 20 8.14 1.63 -12.40
C THR A 20 8.10 2.90 -13.24
N THR A 21 7.06 3.08 -14.05
CA THR A 21 6.89 4.26 -14.89
C THR A 21 5.74 5.10 -14.37
N THR A 22 6.02 6.38 -14.07
CA THR A 22 4.98 7.32 -13.62
C THR A 22 4.63 8.30 -14.74
N SER A 23 3.34 8.49 -14.98
CA SER A 23 2.82 9.37 -16.02
C SER A 23 1.49 10.01 -15.61
N THR A 24 0.98 10.90 -16.45
CA THR A 24 -0.42 11.35 -16.38
C THR A 24 -1.21 10.58 -17.43
N PHE A 25 -2.39 10.10 -17.06
CA PHE A 25 -3.29 9.36 -17.95
C PHE A 25 -4.72 9.88 -17.83
N THR A 26 -5.43 10.01 -18.94
CA THR A 26 -6.86 10.37 -18.96
C THR A 26 -7.64 9.20 -19.55
N ASP A 27 -8.63 8.70 -18.81
CA ASP A 27 -9.46 7.57 -19.24
C ASP A 27 -10.61 8.03 -20.17
N ASP A 28 -11.37 7.05 -20.67
CA ASP A 28 -12.52 7.29 -21.54
C ASP A 28 -13.67 8.03 -20.84
N ASN A 29 -13.70 8.03 -19.50
CA ASN A 29 -14.63 8.85 -18.70
C ASN A 29 -14.18 10.32 -18.60
N GLY A 30 -12.99 10.66 -19.13
CA GLY A 30 -12.39 11.99 -19.03
C GLY A 30 -11.77 12.30 -17.67
N ILE A 31 -11.53 11.29 -16.84
CA ILE A 31 -10.89 11.41 -15.53
C ILE A 31 -9.39 11.35 -15.72
N THR A 32 -8.66 12.31 -15.15
CA THR A 32 -7.20 12.38 -15.27
C THR A 32 -6.53 11.93 -13.98
N PHE A 33 -5.63 10.97 -14.10
CA PHE A 33 -4.96 10.28 -13.00
C PHE A 33 -3.46 10.59 -12.99
N TRP A 34 -2.90 10.67 -11.77
CA TRP A 34 -1.51 10.22 -11.59
C TRP A 34 -1.49 8.72 -11.83
N ASN A 35 -0.61 8.23 -12.70
CA ASN A 35 -0.61 6.86 -13.17
C ASN A 35 0.77 6.24 -12.97
N SER A 36 0.80 5.01 -12.48
CA SER A 36 2.02 4.22 -12.35
C SER A 36 1.82 2.82 -12.90
N ALA A 37 2.74 2.36 -13.73
CA ALA A 37 2.76 0.99 -14.26
C ALA A 37 4.04 0.25 -13.85
N TRP A 38 3.90 -1.05 -13.58
CA TRP A 38 5.00 -1.92 -13.19
C TRP A 38 4.70 -3.39 -13.50
N ASP A 39 5.76 -4.17 -13.70
CA ASP A 39 5.69 -5.62 -13.87
C ASP A 39 5.47 -6.31 -12.51
N THR A 40 4.41 -7.10 -12.40
CA THR A 40 4.10 -7.91 -11.20
C THR A 40 4.68 -9.31 -11.26
N THR A 41 5.26 -9.70 -12.39
CA THR A 41 5.67 -11.07 -12.75
C THR A 41 4.51 -12.06 -12.89
N ILE A 42 3.26 -11.58 -12.87
CA ILE A 42 2.04 -12.40 -12.99
C ILE A 42 1.20 -11.91 -14.17
N GLY A 43 0.81 -12.85 -15.04
CA GLY A 43 0.09 -12.54 -16.27
C GLY A 43 1.01 -11.98 -17.35
N ASP A 44 0.44 -11.53 -18.46
CA ASP A 44 1.19 -10.94 -19.56
C ASP A 44 1.08 -9.41 -19.52
N GLY A 45 2.20 -8.73 -19.25
CA GLY A 45 2.36 -7.28 -19.21
C GLY A 45 2.21 -6.65 -17.81
N ASP A 46 2.08 -5.31 -17.78
CA ASP A 46 2.23 -4.52 -16.55
C ASP A 46 0.89 -4.32 -15.81
N ALA A 47 0.94 -4.35 -14.48
CA ALA A 47 -0.12 -3.78 -13.66
C ALA A 47 -0.01 -2.27 -13.64
N THR A 48 -1.16 -1.60 -13.59
CA THR A 48 -1.27 -0.15 -13.51
C THR A 48 -2.18 0.27 -12.36
N PHE A 49 -1.72 1.26 -11.59
CA PHE A 49 -2.53 1.98 -10.62
C PHE A 49 -2.61 3.47 -10.97
N GLY A 50 -3.82 3.98 -11.04
CA GLY A 50 -4.14 5.39 -11.20
C GLY A 50 -4.79 5.96 -9.95
N MET A 51 -4.44 7.20 -9.59
CA MET A 51 -5.09 7.95 -8.52
C MET A 51 -5.41 9.38 -8.96
N ALA A 52 -6.64 9.79 -8.72
CA ALA A 52 -7.09 11.17 -8.80
C ALA A 52 -7.61 11.60 -7.42
N LEU A 53 -7.05 12.69 -6.90
CA LEU A 53 -7.39 13.28 -5.61
C LEU A 53 -8.18 14.58 -5.79
N PRO A 54 -9.08 14.91 -4.85
CA PRO A 54 -9.67 16.23 -4.79
C PRO A 54 -8.62 17.33 -4.67
N PRO A 55 -8.90 18.55 -5.14
CA PRO A 55 -8.01 19.68 -4.93
C PRO A 55 -7.89 19.95 -3.42
N ALA A 56 -6.74 20.46 -2.97
CA ALA A 56 -6.46 20.65 -1.54
C ALA A 56 -7.44 21.61 -0.84
N THR A 57 -8.17 22.43 -1.60
CA THR A 57 -9.20 23.34 -1.12
C THR A 57 -10.51 22.64 -0.75
N GLU A 58 -10.77 21.43 -1.23
CA GLU A 58 -12.00 20.66 -0.99
C GLU A 58 -11.84 19.78 0.25
N THR A 59 -11.80 20.39 1.43
CA THR A 59 -11.50 19.71 2.70
C THR A 59 -12.56 18.69 3.11
N SER A 60 -13.81 18.80 2.62
CA SER A 60 -14.88 17.82 2.85
C SER A 60 -14.65 16.50 2.12
N LEU A 61 -13.78 16.49 1.10
CA LEU A 61 -13.48 15.31 0.27
C LEU A 61 -12.10 14.72 0.58
N VAL A 62 -11.41 15.21 1.62
CA VAL A 62 -10.01 14.81 1.91
C VAL A 62 -9.83 13.32 2.17
N ALA A 63 -10.89 12.64 2.62
CA ALA A 63 -10.88 11.21 2.92
C ALA A 63 -11.27 10.31 1.74
N GLU A 64 -11.38 10.85 0.52
CA GLU A 64 -11.75 10.08 -0.67
C GLU A 64 -10.81 10.28 -1.86
N TYR A 65 -10.93 9.41 -2.85
CA TYR A 65 -10.24 9.50 -4.14
C TYR A 65 -10.99 8.72 -5.23
N ILE A 66 -10.61 8.94 -6.49
CA ILE A 66 -10.96 8.06 -7.60
C ILE A 66 -9.72 7.23 -7.95
N GLY A 67 -9.84 5.92 -7.90
CA GLY A 67 -8.80 4.96 -8.25
C GLY A 67 -9.07 4.32 -9.60
N ARG A 68 -7.99 3.86 -10.25
CA ARG A 68 -8.03 3.05 -11.45
C ARG A 68 -7.05 1.89 -11.31
N LEU A 69 -7.50 0.68 -11.62
CA LEU A 69 -6.67 -0.52 -11.68
C LEU A 69 -6.72 -1.09 -13.08
N VAL A 70 -5.58 -1.45 -13.66
CA VAL A 70 -5.49 -2.30 -14.86
C VAL A 70 -4.54 -3.43 -14.54
N ILE A 71 -5.05 -4.63 -14.40
CA ILE A 71 -4.29 -5.73 -13.81
C ILE A 71 -4.25 -6.93 -14.77
N PRO A 72 -3.06 -7.47 -15.07
CA PRO A 72 -2.93 -8.66 -15.89
C PRO A 72 -3.63 -9.88 -15.29
N ILE A 73 -4.24 -10.70 -16.13
CA ILE A 73 -4.92 -11.94 -15.76
C ILE A 73 -4.09 -13.14 -16.24
N PRO A 74 -3.53 -13.97 -15.35
CA PRO A 74 -2.95 -15.25 -15.75
C PRO A 74 -4.08 -16.27 -16.04
N SER A 75 -3.76 -17.37 -16.71
CA SER A 75 -4.74 -18.38 -17.13
C SER A 75 -5.59 -19.00 -16.01
N SER A 76 -5.12 -18.93 -14.77
CA SER A 76 -5.80 -19.41 -13.55
C SER A 76 -6.70 -18.36 -12.89
N GLY A 77 -6.85 -17.18 -13.50
CA GLY A 77 -7.48 -16.01 -12.88
C GLY A 77 -6.60 -15.35 -11.81
N THR A 78 -7.06 -14.25 -11.24
CA THR A 78 -6.30 -13.46 -10.26
C THR A 78 -7.23 -12.70 -9.32
N TRP A 79 -6.66 -12.18 -8.24
CA TRP A 79 -7.18 -11.01 -7.52
C TRP A 79 -6.04 -10.02 -7.30
N PHE A 80 -6.37 -8.75 -7.14
CA PHE A 80 -5.44 -7.67 -6.85
C PHE A 80 -5.86 -6.91 -5.61
N GLY A 81 -4.90 -6.67 -4.71
CA GLY A 81 -5.09 -5.95 -3.47
C GLY A 81 -4.37 -4.61 -3.49
N VAL A 82 -5.00 -3.60 -2.92
CA VAL A 82 -4.44 -2.29 -2.62
C VAL A 82 -4.57 -2.05 -1.13
N SER A 83 -3.48 -1.70 -0.46
CA SER A 83 -3.53 -1.17 0.90
C SER A 83 -3.54 0.35 0.87
N HIS A 84 -4.46 0.96 1.61
CA HIS A 84 -4.49 2.42 1.82
C HIS A 84 -3.42 2.89 2.81
N ALA A 85 -2.55 1.97 3.24
CA ALA A 85 -1.26 2.25 3.84
C ALA A 85 -0.16 1.47 3.08
N SER A 86 1.08 1.53 3.57
CA SER A 86 2.17 0.71 3.04
C SER A 86 2.12 -0.76 3.48
N MET A 87 1.33 -1.11 4.48
CA MET A 87 1.33 -2.41 5.16
C MET A 87 0.03 -3.17 4.92
N MET A 88 0.07 -4.50 4.97
CA MET A 88 -1.13 -5.35 4.87
C MET A 88 -1.99 -5.24 6.12
N THR A 89 -1.37 -5.29 7.30
CA THR A 89 -2.06 -5.33 8.59
C THR A 89 -2.37 -3.93 9.10
N GLY A 90 -3.46 -3.77 9.84
CA GLY A 90 -3.78 -2.50 10.49
C GLY A 90 -4.27 -1.41 9.53
N ALA A 91 -4.53 -1.75 8.26
CA ALA A 91 -4.89 -0.80 7.21
C ALA A 91 -6.13 -1.25 6.43
N LEU A 92 -6.85 -0.27 5.87
CA LEU A 92 -7.95 -0.55 4.94
C LEU A 92 -7.39 -1.14 3.64
N LEU A 93 -7.90 -2.30 3.26
CA LEU A 93 -7.54 -3.00 2.03
C LEU A 93 -8.71 -2.91 1.04
N LEU A 94 -8.40 -2.65 -0.22
CA LEU A 94 -9.32 -2.88 -1.33
C LEU A 94 -8.84 -4.10 -2.09
N ILE A 95 -9.72 -5.09 -2.26
CA ILE A 95 -9.48 -6.27 -3.08
C ILE A 95 -10.38 -6.18 -4.32
N ALA A 96 -9.84 -6.46 -5.50
CA ALA A 96 -10.56 -6.47 -6.76
C ALA A 96 -10.22 -7.70 -7.63
N TRP A 97 -11.20 -8.23 -8.35
CA TRP A 97 -11.01 -9.37 -9.27
C TRP A 97 -12.08 -9.41 -10.36
N PRO A 98 -11.80 -10.03 -11.52
CA PRO A 98 -12.79 -10.22 -12.56
C PRO A 98 -13.79 -11.32 -12.19
N ASN A 99 -15.05 -11.12 -12.57
CA ASN A 99 -16.13 -12.10 -12.48
C ASN A 99 -17.01 -11.99 -13.74
N GLY A 100 -16.74 -12.85 -14.73
CA GLY A 100 -17.33 -12.70 -16.06
C GLY A 100 -16.88 -11.38 -16.69
N ASP A 101 -17.84 -10.58 -17.16
CA ASP A 101 -17.58 -9.27 -17.78
C ASP A 101 -17.47 -8.12 -16.75
N ASP A 102 -17.74 -8.41 -15.47
CA ASP A 102 -17.73 -7.43 -14.38
C ASP A 102 -16.46 -7.56 -13.51
N VAL A 103 -16.17 -6.52 -12.73
CA VAL A 103 -15.13 -6.54 -11.70
C VAL A 103 -15.76 -6.40 -10.32
N VAL A 104 -15.51 -7.37 -9.45
CA VAL A 104 -15.92 -7.31 -8.05
C VAL A 104 -14.89 -6.50 -7.27
N THR A 105 -15.36 -5.63 -6.38
CA THR A 105 -14.54 -4.90 -5.42
C THR A 105 -15.04 -5.15 -4.01
N ASN A 106 -14.13 -5.29 -3.06
CA ASN A 106 -14.47 -5.52 -1.66
C ASN A 106 -13.45 -4.83 -0.74
N LEU A 107 -13.95 -4.15 0.29
CA LEU A 107 -13.11 -3.58 1.34
C LEU A 107 -12.88 -4.62 2.43
N ARG A 108 -11.62 -4.77 2.82
CA ARG A 108 -11.17 -5.72 3.83
C ARG A 108 -10.25 -5.08 4.86
N TYR A 109 -10.05 -5.78 5.96
CA TYR A 109 -9.11 -5.41 6.99
C TYR A 109 -8.38 -6.65 7.51
N ALA A 110 -7.07 -6.53 7.71
CA ALA A 110 -6.25 -7.60 8.26
C ALA A 110 -5.69 -7.19 9.62
N THR A 111 -5.98 -7.96 10.65
CA THR A 111 -5.41 -7.79 12.00
C THR A 111 -4.05 -8.48 12.14
N GLY A 112 -3.72 -9.39 11.22
CA GLY A 112 -2.46 -10.11 11.14
C GLY A 112 -2.20 -10.65 9.73
N TYR A 113 -1.12 -11.41 9.54
CA TYR A 113 -0.79 -12.05 8.26
C TYR A 113 -1.61 -13.32 8.02
N VAL A 114 -2.91 -13.12 8.02
CA VAL A 114 -3.95 -14.11 7.77
C VAL A 114 -4.88 -13.58 6.69
N ALA A 115 -5.82 -14.40 6.21
CA ALA A 115 -6.82 -13.96 5.26
C ALA A 115 -7.57 -12.72 5.83
N PRO A 116 -7.59 -11.58 5.12
CA PRO A 116 -8.29 -10.39 5.58
C PRO A 116 -9.80 -10.63 5.68
N GLU A 117 -10.41 -10.07 6.72
CA GLU A 117 -11.85 -10.11 6.96
C GLU A 117 -12.54 -8.95 6.23
N GLU A 118 -13.87 -9.03 6.08
CA GLU A 118 -14.64 -7.94 5.50
C GLU A 118 -14.58 -6.70 6.42
N TYR A 119 -14.34 -5.53 5.81
CA TYR A 119 -14.26 -4.28 6.55
C TYR A 119 -15.64 -3.85 7.05
N ALA A 120 -15.77 -3.60 8.36
CA ALA A 120 -17.03 -3.27 9.00
C ALA A 120 -17.28 -1.75 9.15
N GLY A 121 -16.32 -0.92 8.78
CA GLY A 121 -16.44 0.54 8.90
C GLY A 121 -17.17 1.20 7.73
N ASN A 122 -17.19 2.54 7.73
CA ASN A 122 -18.09 3.33 6.89
C ASN A 122 -17.53 3.72 5.50
N ALA A 123 -16.37 3.20 5.12
CA ALA A 123 -15.80 3.49 3.80
C ALA A 123 -16.59 2.75 2.71
N THR A 124 -16.74 3.37 1.54
CA THR A 124 -17.49 2.78 0.42
C THR A 124 -16.68 2.83 -0.86
N VAL A 125 -16.86 1.80 -1.69
CA VAL A 125 -16.29 1.75 -3.04
C VAL A 125 -17.45 1.64 -4.02
N THR A 126 -17.47 2.54 -5.00
CA THR A 126 -18.46 2.52 -6.09
C THR A 126 -17.74 2.45 -7.42
N THR A 127 -18.02 1.42 -8.20
CA THR A 127 -17.50 1.28 -9.56
C THR A 127 -18.07 2.38 -10.46
N ILE A 128 -17.18 3.09 -11.16
CA ILE A 128 -17.52 4.06 -12.19
C ILE A 128 -17.55 3.36 -13.54
N SER A 129 -16.53 2.56 -13.84
CA SER A 129 -16.49 1.74 -15.05
C SER A 129 -15.60 0.53 -14.82
N SER A 130 -15.86 -0.55 -15.53
CA SER A 130 -15.02 -1.74 -15.53
C SER A 130 -15.02 -2.39 -16.91
N SER A 131 -13.96 -3.13 -17.20
CA SER A 131 -13.91 -4.02 -18.34
C SER A 131 -13.06 -5.25 -18.00
N VAL A 132 -13.39 -6.38 -18.61
CA VAL A 132 -12.62 -7.61 -18.48
C VAL A 132 -12.36 -8.14 -19.89
N ASN A 133 -11.13 -8.58 -20.15
CA ASN A 133 -10.78 -9.36 -21.32
C ASN A 133 -9.87 -10.52 -20.91
N ASP A 134 -9.39 -11.29 -21.89
CA ASP A 134 -8.59 -12.50 -21.63
C ASP A 134 -7.23 -12.22 -20.95
N THR A 135 -6.75 -10.98 -21.03
CA THR A 135 -5.39 -10.58 -20.58
C THR A 135 -5.40 -9.59 -19.43
N TYR A 136 -6.46 -8.80 -19.24
CA TYR A 136 -6.55 -7.79 -18.20
C TYR A 136 -7.98 -7.62 -17.69
N PHE A 137 -8.09 -7.18 -16.42
CA PHE A 137 -9.28 -6.46 -15.98
C PHE A 137 -8.92 -5.02 -15.67
N GLU A 138 -9.86 -4.12 -15.95
CA GLU A 138 -9.80 -2.71 -15.59
C GLU A 138 -10.99 -2.36 -14.71
N VAL A 139 -10.73 -1.57 -13.65
CA VAL A 139 -11.78 -0.95 -12.85
C VAL A 139 -11.39 0.47 -12.45
N THR A 140 -12.25 1.43 -12.80
CA THR A 140 -12.23 2.78 -12.26
C THR A 140 -13.31 2.89 -11.20
N TYR A 141 -12.96 3.36 -10.00
CA TYR A 141 -13.87 3.38 -8.85
C TYR A 141 -13.68 4.66 -8.02
N ARG A 142 -14.74 5.08 -7.34
CA ARG A 142 -14.68 6.10 -6.30
C ARG A 142 -14.59 5.42 -4.94
N CYS A 143 -13.60 5.78 -4.13
CA CYS A 143 -13.39 5.25 -2.79
C CYS A 143 -13.66 6.36 -1.76
N GLN A 144 -14.82 6.33 -1.13
CA GLN A 144 -15.25 7.35 -0.17
C GLN A 144 -14.89 6.93 1.26
N GLY A 145 -14.26 7.84 2.01
CA GLY A 145 -13.82 7.56 3.38
C GLY A 145 -12.61 6.63 3.47
N CYS A 146 -11.99 6.24 2.35
CA CYS A 146 -10.94 5.20 2.34
C CYS A 146 -9.58 5.64 2.90
N TRP A 147 -9.37 6.92 3.19
CA TRP A 147 -8.15 7.41 3.87
C TRP A 147 -8.27 7.44 5.40
N SER A 148 -9.40 6.99 5.95
CA SER A 148 -9.62 6.85 7.38
C SER A 148 -10.41 5.58 7.63
N TRP A 149 -9.99 4.77 8.58
CA TRP A 149 -10.67 3.52 8.87
C TRP A 149 -10.82 3.29 10.36
N ASP A 150 -11.77 2.44 10.70
CA ASP A 150 -12.02 1.92 12.04
C ASP A 150 -12.60 0.51 11.89
N GLN A 151 -11.81 -0.48 12.28
CA GLN A 151 -12.24 -1.88 12.38
C GLN A 151 -12.34 -2.23 13.85
N ASP A 152 -13.57 -2.30 14.38
CA ASP A 152 -13.85 -2.71 15.77
C ASP A 152 -13.05 -1.94 16.83
N GLY A 153 -12.82 -0.63 16.62
CA GLY A 153 -12.05 0.25 17.50
C GLY A 153 -10.58 0.40 17.11
N ALA A 154 -10.09 -0.35 16.12
CA ALA A 154 -8.76 -0.17 15.54
C ALA A 154 -8.76 0.95 14.49
N ALA A 155 -8.89 2.18 14.97
CA ALA A 155 -8.97 3.37 14.12
C ALA A 155 -7.59 3.92 13.74
N ASP A 156 -7.40 4.22 12.44
CA ASP A 156 -6.22 4.94 11.93
C ASP A 156 -6.59 5.70 10.64
N ALA A 157 -5.72 6.61 10.20
CA ALA A 157 -5.92 7.40 8.99
C ALA A 157 -4.61 7.72 8.26
N ARG A 158 -4.69 7.79 6.93
CA ARG A 158 -3.61 8.22 6.04
C ARG A 158 -4.13 9.29 5.08
N LEU A 159 -4.64 10.39 5.64
CA LEU A 159 -5.14 11.52 4.86
C LEU A 159 -4.01 12.12 3.99
N PRO A 160 -4.22 12.31 2.67
CA PRO A 160 -3.21 12.90 1.80
C PRO A 160 -2.85 14.33 2.25
N ALA A 161 -1.57 14.54 2.57
CA ALA A 161 -1.07 15.85 2.98
C ALA A 161 -1.16 16.89 1.84
N THR A 162 -1.05 18.17 2.18
CA THR A 162 -1.17 19.28 1.22
C THR A 162 0.18 19.88 0.81
N THR A 163 1.28 19.37 1.34
CA THR A 163 2.63 19.82 0.95
C THR A 163 2.97 19.34 -0.45
N ALA A 164 3.70 20.15 -1.23
CA ALA A 164 4.01 19.83 -2.63
C ALA A 164 4.86 18.55 -2.80
N SER A 165 5.65 18.19 -1.80
CA SER A 165 6.47 16.96 -1.78
C SER A 165 5.77 15.76 -1.15
N ALA A 166 4.52 15.91 -0.70
CA ALA A 166 3.78 14.84 -0.05
C ALA A 166 3.70 13.58 -0.92
N GLN A 167 3.92 12.44 -0.27
CA GLN A 167 3.80 11.12 -0.86
C GLN A 167 2.69 10.36 -0.13
N GLN A 168 1.80 9.72 -0.88
CA GLN A 168 0.87 8.74 -0.34
C GLN A 168 1.46 7.35 -0.57
N LEU A 169 1.75 6.62 0.51
CA LEU A 169 2.30 5.27 0.40
C LEU A 169 1.17 4.26 0.22
N ILE A 170 1.28 3.45 -0.83
CA ILE A 170 0.29 2.45 -1.23
C ILE A 170 0.99 1.11 -1.30
N GLY A 171 0.50 0.15 -0.51
CA GLY A 171 0.85 -1.26 -0.67
C GLY A 171 0.00 -1.87 -1.77
N TRP A 172 0.55 -2.87 -2.47
CA TRP A 172 -0.20 -3.65 -3.44
C TRP A 172 0.21 -5.11 -3.39
N ALA A 173 -0.69 -5.98 -3.85
CA ALA A 173 -0.44 -7.40 -3.97
C ALA A 173 -1.26 -8.04 -5.11
N GLN A 174 -0.73 -9.06 -5.77
CA GLN A 174 -1.43 -9.83 -6.79
C GLN A 174 -1.29 -11.33 -6.54
N ALA A 175 -2.37 -12.08 -6.76
CA ALA A 175 -2.36 -13.54 -6.68
C ALA A 175 -2.28 -14.23 -8.04
N THR A 176 -1.84 -15.48 -8.05
CA THR A 176 -1.82 -16.34 -9.24
C THR A 176 -3.11 -17.11 -9.47
N SER A 177 -4.17 -16.83 -8.70
CA SER A 177 -5.45 -17.56 -8.79
C SER A 177 -6.62 -16.67 -8.42
N ALA A 178 -7.76 -16.93 -9.03
CA ALA A 178 -9.02 -16.29 -8.67
C ALA A 178 -9.45 -16.62 -7.23
N PRO A 179 -10.31 -15.81 -6.61
CA PRO A 179 -11.01 -16.19 -5.38
C PRO A 179 -11.82 -17.49 -5.54
N ALA A 180 -12.13 -18.17 -4.44
CA ALA A 180 -12.83 -19.45 -4.47
C ALA A 180 -14.23 -19.39 -5.11
N ASN A 181 -14.98 -18.31 -4.86
CA ASN A 181 -16.30 -18.04 -5.42
C ASN A 181 -16.32 -16.61 -6.00
N PRO A 182 -15.85 -16.39 -7.24
CA PRO A 182 -15.66 -15.04 -7.79
C PRO A 182 -16.93 -14.17 -7.86
N SER A 183 -18.13 -14.75 -7.82
CA SER A 183 -19.39 -14.01 -7.76
C SER A 183 -19.68 -13.38 -6.40
N GLU A 184 -19.03 -13.85 -5.33
CA GLU A 184 -19.31 -13.46 -3.96
C GLU A 184 -18.26 -12.47 -3.43
N LYS A 185 -18.71 -11.30 -2.96
CA LYS A 185 -17.82 -10.23 -2.44
C LYS A 185 -16.97 -10.68 -1.24
N ASP A 186 -17.47 -11.62 -0.44
CA ASP A 186 -16.82 -12.16 0.76
C ASP A 186 -16.07 -13.47 0.47
N SER A 187 -15.90 -13.83 -0.82
CA SER A 187 -15.18 -15.03 -1.22
C SER A 187 -13.83 -15.17 -0.52
N SER A 188 -13.49 -16.39 -0.12
CA SER A 188 -12.14 -16.67 0.34
C SER A 188 -11.12 -16.42 -0.79
N ILE A 189 -9.97 -15.89 -0.39
CA ILE A 189 -8.84 -15.59 -1.28
C ILE A 189 -7.63 -16.39 -0.82
N GLN A 190 -6.84 -16.88 -1.77
CA GLN A 190 -5.52 -17.43 -1.47
C GLN A 190 -4.54 -16.30 -1.17
N GLN A 191 -3.41 -16.62 -0.53
CA GLN A 191 -2.31 -15.66 -0.38
C GLN A 191 -1.87 -15.14 -1.75
N HIS A 192 -1.51 -13.85 -1.82
CA HIS A 192 -0.86 -13.29 -3.01
C HIS A 192 0.48 -13.98 -3.26
N ALA A 193 1.02 -13.90 -4.48
CA ALA A 193 2.32 -14.50 -4.75
C ALA A 193 3.42 -13.74 -3.98
N ASP A 194 4.44 -14.47 -3.53
CA ASP A 194 5.57 -13.89 -2.79
C ASP A 194 6.35 -12.85 -3.61
N SER A 195 6.41 -13.02 -4.94
CA SER A 195 7.07 -12.09 -5.86
C SER A 195 6.22 -10.87 -6.25
N ALA A 196 4.92 -10.88 -5.94
CA ALA A 196 3.95 -9.93 -6.46
C ALA A 196 3.27 -9.15 -5.34
N ALA A 197 4.06 -8.64 -4.40
CA ALA A 197 3.61 -7.68 -3.39
C ALA A 197 4.71 -6.66 -3.10
N ASN A 198 4.36 -5.37 -3.10
CA ASN A 198 5.32 -4.29 -2.85
C ASN A 198 4.61 -3.00 -2.43
N ILE A 199 5.37 -1.92 -2.31
CA ILE A 199 4.89 -0.58 -1.94
C ILE A 199 5.36 0.40 -3.00
N PHE A 200 4.51 1.36 -3.35
CA PHE A 200 4.92 2.54 -4.12
C PHE A 200 4.42 3.82 -3.47
N ALA A 201 4.97 4.94 -3.92
CA ALA A 201 4.63 6.27 -3.45
C ALA A 201 3.92 7.05 -4.57
N VAL A 202 2.70 7.51 -4.28
CA VAL A 202 1.97 8.42 -5.14
C VAL A 202 2.38 9.85 -4.81
N ASN A 203 2.83 10.61 -5.79
CA ASN A 203 3.03 12.04 -5.60
C ASN A 203 1.66 12.73 -5.46
N VAL A 204 1.36 13.21 -4.25
CA VAL A 204 0.05 13.76 -3.92
C VAL A 204 -0.27 14.99 -4.76
N ALA A 205 0.71 15.88 -4.97
CA ALA A 205 0.48 17.10 -5.75
C ALA A 205 0.11 16.77 -7.20
N SER A 206 0.76 15.77 -7.81
CA SER A 206 0.45 15.31 -9.17
C SER A 206 -0.88 14.58 -9.30
N ALA A 207 -1.39 13.97 -8.23
CA ALA A 207 -2.68 13.29 -8.23
C ALA A 207 -3.86 14.25 -8.00
N ARG A 208 -3.65 15.45 -7.46
CA ARG A 208 -4.72 16.42 -7.20
C ARG A 208 -5.20 17.09 -8.49
N ASN A 209 -6.51 17.20 -8.65
CA ASN A 209 -7.10 17.87 -9.80
C ASN A 209 -8.34 18.69 -9.43
N THR A 210 -8.42 19.93 -9.91
CA THR A 210 -9.57 20.82 -9.66
C THR A 210 -10.85 20.33 -10.32
N ALA A 211 -10.78 19.47 -11.34
CA ALA A 211 -11.95 18.87 -11.99
C ALA A 211 -12.57 17.70 -11.19
N TYR A 212 -11.99 17.32 -10.05
CA TYR A 212 -12.44 16.17 -9.27
C TYR A 212 -13.93 16.21 -8.91
N THR A 213 -14.44 17.38 -8.48
CA THR A 213 -15.84 17.58 -8.10
C THR A 213 -16.81 17.37 -9.27
N ASP A 214 -16.38 17.74 -10.48
CA ASP A 214 -17.15 17.52 -11.71
C ASP A 214 -17.20 16.04 -12.07
N TRP A 215 -16.08 15.33 -11.92
CA TRP A 215 -16.00 13.89 -12.19
C TRP A 215 -16.93 13.11 -11.27
N ILE A 216 -16.87 13.32 -9.95
CA ILE A 216 -17.72 12.59 -9.01
C ILE A 216 -19.22 12.88 -9.16
N THR A 217 -19.59 14.06 -9.68
CA THR A 217 -20.99 14.43 -9.91
C THR A 217 -21.54 13.77 -11.18
N LYS A 218 -20.75 13.75 -12.26
CA LYS A 218 -21.10 13.10 -13.53
C LYS A 218 -21.26 11.60 -13.32
N THR A 219 -20.32 10.97 -12.64
CA THR A 219 -20.33 9.52 -12.43
C THR A 219 -21.42 9.09 -11.44
N ALA A 220 -21.73 9.89 -10.41
CA ALA A 220 -22.86 9.61 -9.52
C ALA A 220 -24.24 9.63 -10.21
N SER A 221 -24.37 10.37 -11.32
CA SER A 221 -25.63 10.46 -12.09
C SER A 221 -25.79 9.33 -13.11
N SER A 222 -24.69 8.69 -13.50
CA SER A 222 -24.65 7.65 -14.54
C SER A 222 -24.63 6.23 -13.98
N TYR A 223 -24.28 6.05 -12.71
CA TYR A 223 -24.13 4.74 -12.09
C TYR A 223 -24.85 4.72 -10.74
N PRO A 224 -25.86 3.85 -10.54
CA PRO A 224 -26.51 3.75 -9.25
C PRO A 224 -25.49 3.34 -8.19
N SER A 225 -25.48 4.08 -7.08
CA SER A 225 -24.73 3.77 -5.86
C SER A 225 -24.83 2.28 -5.55
N ALA A 226 -23.70 1.65 -5.20
CA ALA A 226 -23.72 0.36 -4.54
C ALA A 226 -24.71 0.45 -3.38
N THR A 227 -25.62 -0.53 -3.30
CA THR A 227 -26.60 -0.64 -2.24
C THR A 227 -25.82 -0.71 -0.93
N ALA A 228 -26.13 0.17 0.02
CA ALA A 228 -25.59 0.07 1.36
C ALA A 228 -25.75 -1.38 1.85
N ALA A 229 -24.69 -1.95 2.42
CA ALA A 229 -24.77 -3.23 3.10
C ALA A 229 -25.96 -3.16 4.10
N PRO A 230 -26.80 -4.21 4.20
CA PRO A 230 -27.92 -4.16 5.10
C PRO A 230 -27.41 -3.98 6.53
N SER A 231 -27.80 -2.85 7.14
CA SER A 231 -27.73 -2.64 8.58
C SER A 231 -28.57 -3.72 9.26
N SER A 232 -27.95 -4.76 9.79
CA SER A 232 -28.63 -5.78 10.59
C SER A 232 -28.86 -5.25 12.01
N ILE A 233 -29.94 -4.48 12.17
CA ILE A 233 -30.61 -4.34 13.46
C ILE A 233 -31.30 -5.69 13.74
N GLY A 234 -30.94 -6.30 14.88
CA GLY A 234 -31.09 -7.73 15.12
C GLY A 234 -32.50 -8.28 15.36
N ALA A 235 -32.56 -9.61 15.42
CA ALA A 235 -33.52 -10.41 16.17
C ALA A 235 -32.95 -11.85 16.36
N PRO A 236 -33.41 -12.62 17.36
CA PRO A 236 -32.54 -13.42 18.23
C PRO A 236 -32.32 -14.85 17.74
N PHE A 237 -31.13 -15.40 18.02
CA PHE A 237 -30.94 -16.85 18.07
C PHE A 237 -30.55 -17.27 19.49
N SER A 238 -31.37 -18.15 20.03
CA SER A 238 -31.30 -18.68 21.37
C SER A 238 -30.10 -19.59 21.58
N ASN A 239 -29.49 -19.36 22.73
CA ASN A 239 -28.42 -20.02 23.46
C ASN A 239 -28.33 -21.56 23.34
N GLY A 240 -27.12 -22.05 23.06
CA GLY A 240 -26.62 -23.39 23.34
C GLY A 240 -25.28 -23.29 24.06
N THR A 241 -25.34 -23.19 25.38
CA THR A 241 -24.30 -23.27 26.43
C THR A 241 -22.89 -23.74 26.05
N ALA A 242 -21.90 -22.87 26.31
CA ALA A 242 -20.62 -23.25 26.91
C ALA A 242 -20.08 -22.11 27.78
N THR A 243 -19.88 -22.40 29.05
CA THR A 243 -19.40 -21.51 30.11
C THR A 243 -17.91 -21.25 29.95
N ALA A 244 -17.49 -19.99 29.93
CA ALA A 244 -16.13 -19.61 30.31
C ALA A 244 -16.16 -18.25 31.04
N THR A 245 -15.89 -18.31 32.33
CA THR A 245 -15.70 -17.17 33.23
C THR A 245 -14.31 -16.59 32.98
N ALA A 246 -14.22 -15.32 32.60
CA ALA A 246 -12.99 -14.54 32.76
C ALA A 246 -13.36 -13.07 32.98
N THR A 247 -13.27 -12.65 34.25
CA THR A 247 -13.24 -11.24 34.62
C THR A 247 -11.83 -10.73 34.35
N ALA A 248 -11.67 -9.89 33.33
CA ALA A 248 -10.44 -9.12 33.11
C ALA A 248 -10.81 -7.64 33.07
N THR A 249 -10.61 -6.97 34.20
CA THR A 249 -10.64 -5.51 34.31
C THR A 249 -9.37 -4.98 33.63
N SER A 250 -9.49 -4.40 32.43
CA SER A 250 -8.39 -3.66 31.79
C SER A 250 -8.63 -2.17 31.95
N GLY A 251 -7.91 -1.54 32.88
CA GLY A 251 -7.77 -0.10 32.95
C GLY A 251 -6.72 0.34 31.93
N LEU A 252 -7.15 0.76 30.74
CA LEU A 252 -6.28 1.43 29.78
C LEU A 252 -6.34 2.94 30.01
N THR A 253 -5.28 3.49 30.59
CA THR A 253 -5.01 4.92 30.59
C THR A 253 -4.73 5.39 29.17
N THR A 254 -5.49 6.35 28.70
CA THR A 254 -5.34 7.02 27.41
C THR A 254 -3.95 7.67 27.32
N ALA A 255 -3.05 7.12 26.51
CA ALA A 255 -1.79 7.80 26.19
C ALA A 255 -2.10 8.98 25.27
N THR A 256 -1.88 10.19 25.78
CA THR A 256 -1.98 11.43 25.00
C THR A 256 -0.89 11.42 23.92
N PRO A 257 -1.16 11.82 22.66
CA PRO A 257 -0.12 11.89 21.63
C PRO A 257 1.01 12.80 22.10
N THR A 258 2.19 12.22 22.30
CA THR A 258 3.42 12.96 22.58
C THR A 258 3.63 13.92 21.41
N ALA A 259 3.70 15.22 21.70
CA ALA A 259 3.98 16.23 20.69
C ALA A 259 5.20 15.81 19.85
N VAL A 260 5.06 15.86 18.53
CA VAL A 260 6.17 15.70 17.59
C VAL A 260 7.28 16.61 18.09
N ALA A 261 8.42 16.04 18.48
CA ALA A 261 9.57 16.84 18.86
C ALA A 261 9.84 17.77 17.68
N SER A 262 9.67 19.07 17.91
CA SER A 262 10.08 20.07 16.93
C SER A 262 11.53 19.77 16.60
N CYS A 263 11.83 19.63 15.32
CA CYS A 263 13.20 19.49 14.86
C CYS A 263 13.94 20.70 15.45
N ALA A 264 14.86 20.48 16.40
CA ALA A 264 15.81 21.52 16.73
C ALA A 264 16.46 21.88 15.39
N ALA A 265 16.28 23.12 14.94
CA ALA A 265 16.84 23.58 13.68
C ALA A 265 18.36 23.53 13.82
N ASN A 266 18.95 22.37 13.55
CA ASN A 266 20.38 22.24 13.40
C ASN A 266 20.67 22.70 11.97
N SER A 267 20.67 24.03 11.82
CA SER A 267 20.65 24.76 10.54
C SER A 267 21.87 24.52 9.65
N SER A 268 22.88 23.81 10.15
CA SER A 268 24.11 23.45 9.44
C SER A 268 23.89 22.39 8.36
N ALA A 269 22.97 21.44 8.54
CA ALA A 269 22.68 20.41 7.53
C ALA A 269 21.77 20.90 6.39
N LEU A 270 20.96 21.93 6.64
CA LEU A 270 20.01 22.51 5.67
C LEU A 270 20.65 23.54 4.71
N SER A 271 21.89 23.96 5.00
CA SER A 271 22.66 24.91 4.17
C SER A 271 23.82 24.25 3.41
N ALA A 272 23.94 22.92 3.50
CA ALA A 272 24.95 22.14 2.80
C ALA A 272 24.39 21.59 1.49
N THR A 273 25.21 21.60 0.44
CA THR A 273 24.94 20.89 -0.81
C THR A 273 25.63 19.53 -0.77
N TYR A 274 24.98 18.51 -1.33
CA TYR A 274 25.52 17.17 -1.46
C TYR A 274 25.47 16.78 -2.94
N ASP A 275 26.42 15.98 -3.40
CA ASP A 275 26.43 15.42 -4.76
C ASP A 275 25.25 14.45 -4.94
N TYR A 276 24.92 13.70 -3.88
CA TYR A 276 23.78 12.80 -3.87
C TYR A 276 22.98 12.90 -2.55
N ILE A 277 21.65 12.90 -2.69
CA ILE A 277 20.71 12.75 -1.56
C ILE A 277 19.93 11.47 -1.79
N ILE A 278 20.01 10.55 -0.84
CA ILE A 278 19.29 9.27 -0.85
C ILE A 278 18.24 9.31 0.25
N VAL A 279 17.02 8.92 -0.11
CA VAL A 279 15.87 8.93 0.81
C VAL A 279 15.45 7.47 1.05
N GLY A 280 15.62 7.01 2.28
CA GLY A 280 15.30 5.66 2.75
C GLY A 280 16.54 4.78 2.91
N SER A 281 16.88 4.40 4.14
CA SER A 281 17.93 3.44 4.48
C SER A 281 17.39 2.01 4.50
N GLY A 282 16.98 1.52 3.32
CA GLY A 282 16.52 0.15 3.11
C GLY A 282 17.52 -0.71 2.34
N ALA A 283 17.04 -1.86 1.84
CA ALA A 283 17.84 -2.79 1.04
C ALA A 283 18.48 -2.16 -0.20
N GLY A 284 17.84 -1.15 -0.80
CA GLY A 284 18.41 -0.38 -1.92
C GLY A 284 19.26 0.82 -1.47
N GLY A 285 18.78 1.58 -0.50
CA GLY A 285 19.40 2.85 -0.13
C GLY A 285 20.75 2.73 0.56
N ILE A 286 20.91 1.77 1.49
CA ILE A 286 22.17 1.60 2.22
C ILE A 286 23.31 1.18 1.27
N PRO A 287 23.16 0.15 0.39
CA PRO A 287 24.23 -0.22 -0.54
C PRO A 287 24.55 0.87 -1.55
N LEU A 288 23.54 1.60 -2.06
CA LEU A 288 23.75 2.71 -2.98
C LEU A 288 24.53 3.85 -2.32
N ALA A 289 24.13 4.25 -1.12
CA ALA A 289 24.80 5.29 -0.35
C ALA A 289 26.27 4.94 -0.08
N ALA A 290 26.53 3.70 0.33
CA ALA A 290 27.89 3.23 0.58
C ALA A 290 28.75 3.26 -0.69
N LYS A 291 28.19 2.87 -1.84
CA LYS A 291 28.91 2.85 -3.11
C LYS A 291 29.28 4.26 -3.57
N LEU A 292 28.35 5.21 -3.49
CA LEU A 292 28.57 6.61 -3.86
C LEU A 292 29.50 7.33 -2.88
N ALA A 293 29.40 7.05 -1.58
CA ALA A 293 30.34 7.60 -0.61
C ALA A 293 31.78 7.06 -0.83
N THR A 294 31.92 5.81 -1.29
CA THR A 294 33.23 5.21 -1.58
C THR A 294 33.88 5.80 -2.85
N SER A 295 33.10 6.35 -3.79
CA SER A 295 33.64 7.10 -4.94
C SER A 295 34.16 8.49 -4.60
N GLY A 296 34.00 8.93 -3.35
CA GLY A 296 34.45 10.25 -2.87
C GLY A 296 33.37 11.33 -2.99
N ASP A 297 32.16 10.98 -3.42
CA ASP A 297 31.04 11.90 -3.51
C ASP A 297 30.49 12.24 -2.11
N SER A 298 30.01 13.47 -1.94
CA SER A 298 29.30 13.86 -0.73
C SER A 298 27.86 13.33 -0.77
N VAL A 299 27.54 12.43 0.17
CA VAL A 299 26.24 11.72 0.20
C VAL A 299 25.48 12.02 1.49
N LEU A 300 24.25 12.48 1.36
CA LEU A 300 23.28 12.57 2.45
C LEU A 300 22.29 11.41 2.37
N LEU A 301 22.17 10.61 3.43
CA LEU A 301 21.14 9.57 3.56
C LEU A 301 20.09 10.02 4.60
N ILE A 302 18.85 10.15 4.16
CA ILE A 302 17.70 10.56 4.98
C ILE A 302 16.84 9.33 5.26
N GLU A 303 16.59 9.02 6.53
CA GLU A 303 15.69 7.93 6.95
C GLU A 303 14.62 8.49 7.89
N ARG A 304 13.39 7.99 7.76
CA ARG A 304 12.26 8.38 8.62
C ARG A 304 12.28 7.61 9.94
N GLY A 305 12.63 6.33 9.90
CA GLY A 305 12.67 5.44 11.04
C GLY A 305 13.76 5.80 12.06
N PRO A 306 13.61 5.38 13.33
CA PRO A 306 14.64 5.53 14.34
C PRO A 306 15.80 4.55 14.09
N PRO A 307 16.94 4.71 14.80
CA PRO A 307 18.00 3.72 14.79
C PRO A 307 17.50 2.31 15.19
N SER A 308 17.88 1.30 14.40
CA SER A 308 17.42 -0.08 14.57
C SER A 308 18.39 -0.93 15.42
N SER A 309 19.54 -1.33 14.87
CA SER A 309 20.52 -2.15 15.60
C SER A 309 21.27 -1.35 16.66
N GLY A 310 21.77 -2.04 17.68
CA GLY A 310 22.54 -1.40 18.74
C GLY A 310 23.85 -0.77 18.24
N ARG A 311 24.44 -1.34 17.18
CA ARG A 311 25.60 -0.72 16.48
C ARG A 311 25.32 0.72 16.04
N TRP A 312 24.08 1.05 15.67
CA TRP A 312 23.68 2.38 15.22
C TRP A 312 22.94 3.18 16.29
N GLY A 313 22.94 2.72 17.55
CA GLY A 313 22.29 3.42 18.67
C GLY A 313 20.82 3.08 18.89
N GLY A 314 20.34 1.98 18.30
CA GLY A 314 18.99 1.49 18.57
C GLY A 314 18.81 1.04 20.02
N THR A 315 17.61 1.25 20.57
CA THR A 315 17.32 0.98 21.98
C THR A 315 16.19 -0.03 22.20
N LEU A 316 15.42 -0.36 21.16
CA LEU A 316 14.25 -1.23 21.27
C LEU A 316 14.68 -2.68 21.56
N LYS A 317 14.47 -3.15 22.78
CA LYS A 317 14.93 -4.46 23.23
C LYS A 317 14.09 -4.99 24.40
N PRO A 318 13.93 -6.32 24.55
CA PRO A 318 13.35 -6.94 25.75
C PRO A 318 14.28 -6.78 26.96
N ASP A 319 13.70 -6.89 28.17
CA ASP A 319 14.40 -6.67 29.44
C ASP A 319 15.67 -7.52 29.60
N TRP A 320 15.67 -8.75 29.08
CA TRP A 320 16.81 -9.66 29.17
C TRP A 320 18.01 -9.22 28.31
N LEU A 321 17.83 -8.26 27.39
CA LEU A 321 18.92 -7.63 26.63
C LEU A 321 19.44 -6.33 27.27
N VAL A 322 18.86 -5.86 28.38
CA VAL A 322 19.34 -4.68 29.11
C VAL A 322 20.77 -4.92 29.60
N GLY A 323 21.65 -3.92 29.39
CA GLY A 323 23.09 -4.04 29.67
C GLY A 323 23.92 -4.57 28.51
N THR A 324 23.29 -5.00 27.40
CA THR A 324 23.98 -5.37 26.16
C THR A 324 23.86 -4.28 25.09
N ASN A 325 24.74 -4.36 24.08
CA ASN A 325 24.63 -3.55 22.86
C ASN A 325 23.73 -4.19 21.78
N LEU A 326 22.89 -5.17 22.13
CA LEU A 326 21.97 -5.80 21.18
C LEU A 326 20.58 -5.16 21.29
N THR A 327 19.87 -5.10 20.17
CA THR A 327 18.44 -4.78 20.10
C THR A 327 17.65 -5.99 19.61
N ARG A 328 16.32 -5.88 19.56
CA ARG A 328 15.49 -6.93 18.97
C ARG A 328 15.84 -7.24 17.52
N PHE A 329 16.40 -6.28 16.80
CA PHE A 329 16.80 -6.43 15.39
C PHE A 329 18.14 -7.16 15.23
N ASP A 330 18.94 -7.27 16.31
CA ASP A 330 20.25 -7.94 16.29
C ASP A 330 20.17 -9.43 16.64
N VAL A 331 19.04 -9.89 17.19
CA VAL A 331 18.83 -11.27 17.64
C VAL A 331 17.90 -11.98 16.65
N PRO A 332 18.40 -12.94 15.84
CA PRO A 332 17.59 -13.59 14.81
C PRO A 332 16.29 -14.23 15.34
N GLY A 333 16.33 -14.80 16.55
CA GLY A 333 15.15 -15.43 17.16
C GLY A 333 14.06 -14.47 17.63
N LEU A 334 14.27 -13.15 17.54
CA LEU A 334 13.27 -12.12 17.85
C LEU A 334 12.67 -11.47 16.59
N ASP A 335 13.01 -11.98 15.41
CA ASP A 335 12.51 -11.43 14.14
C ASP A 335 10.98 -11.40 14.07
N ASN A 336 10.33 -12.47 14.53
CA ASN A 336 8.89 -12.64 14.53
C ASN A 336 8.16 -11.81 15.59
N GLU A 337 8.87 -11.22 16.56
CA GLU A 337 8.23 -10.30 17.51
C GLU A 337 7.63 -9.10 16.77
N ILE A 338 8.10 -8.78 15.56
CA ILE A 338 7.51 -7.69 14.75
C ILE A 338 5.99 -7.92 14.51
N TRP A 339 5.52 -9.15 14.67
CA TRP A 339 4.11 -9.52 14.56
C TRP A 339 3.34 -9.51 15.88
N ALA A 340 4.00 -9.20 17.01
CA ALA A 340 3.42 -9.26 18.34
C ALA A 340 3.34 -7.88 19.03
N ASP A 341 4.32 -7.00 18.83
CA ASP A 341 4.47 -5.74 19.60
C ASP A 341 4.95 -4.54 18.74
N SER A 342 4.52 -4.46 17.47
CA SER A 342 4.84 -3.37 16.52
C SER A 342 4.08 -2.07 16.76
#